data_AF-D8PMU8-F1
#
_entry.id   AF-D8PMU8-F1
#
_cell.length_a   1.000
_cell.length_b   1.000
_cell.length_c   1.000
_cell.angle_alpha   90.00
_cell.angle_beta   90.00
_cell.angle_gamma   90.00
#
_symmetry.space_group_name_H-M   'P 1'
#
loop_
_entity.id
_entity.type
_entity.pdbx_description
1 polymer ?
#
loop_
_entity_poly.entity_id
_entity_poly.type
_entity_poly.pdbx_seq_one_letter_code
_entity_poly.pdbx_strand_id
1 'polypeptide(L)'
;MPDGEEREVSSQSSSTYKIKRTWDHYYCTCPAWRNQGGAPTNARTCKHLKALLGEAYELARLKYKNPHGQLPAPTASKSKGKKRKKAADDDEENDADDDKPSSKRSKPVSNKPQKPFTEVPLANKWDLDDGLDPTGWWMSEKLDGVRVYYDGERMWSRLGNLFTPPQWFLDKLPKNVHLDGELFGGRGTFQSTVSIVKTINSPHWKNITFQVFDIPSLASQPFEARLDALKKLVGKRGGSHRSRQVNLVWQEKVRDRQHVLDHLKHIEELGGEGVMLRKPESEYEFRRSGTLLKVKTFHDAEAIVTGYVPGKGKHTGATGALKCKMACGKTFNVGTGMSDKQRAKPPKVGSIITYRFQELTKDGVPRFPSFVGEAIDKTGANDAPVAAIAKRKTNSLA
;
A
#
# COMPACT_ATOMS: atom_id res chain seq x y z
N MET A 1 -3.84 20.11 17.16
CA MET A 1 -4.73 19.57 16.13
C MET A 1 -5.43 18.32 16.67
N PRO A 2 -6.76 18.20 16.75
CA PRO A 2 -7.45 16.92 16.93
C PRO A 2 -7.04 15.80 15.94
N ASP A 3 -7.30 14.55 16.31
CA ASP A 3 -7.11 13.41 15.40
C ASP A 3 -8.02 13.53 14.17
N GLY A 4 -7.49 13.20 12.99
CA GLY A 4 -8.18 13.33 11.70
C GLY A 4 -8.18 14.74 11.11
N GLU A 5 -7.75 15.77 11.85
CA GLU A 5 -7.71 17.15 11.35
C GLU A 5 -6.66 17.30 10.23
N GLU A 6 -7.05 18.00 9.17
CA GLU A 6 -6.18 18.40 8.06
C GLU A 6 -6.07 19.93 7.99
N ARG A 7 -4.86 20.43 7.73
CA ARG A 7 -4.56 21.85 7.49
C ARG A 7 -3.72 22.02 6.24
N GLU A 8 -4.04 23.03 5.45
CA GLU A 8 -3.19 23.45 4.34
C GLU A 8 -2.15 24.46 4.81
N VAL A 9 -0.92 24.30 4.33
CA VAL A 9 0.21 25.16 4.65
C VAL A 9 0.94 25.55 3.37
N SER A 10 1.14 26.85 3.19
CA SER A 10 1.88 27.39 2.05
C SER A 10 3.37 27.43 2.33
N SER A 11 4.20 27.10 1.35
CA SER A 11 5.63 27.41 1.40
C SER A 11 5.89 28.84 0.93
N GLN A 12 7.07 29.35 1.29
CA GLN A 12 7.66 30.57 0.73
C GLN A 12 7.78 30.54 -0.81
N SER A 13 7.67 29.37 -1.44
CA SER A 13 7.75 29.16 -2.89
C SER A 13 6.36 28.90 -3.52
N SER A 14 5.30 29.51 -2.94
CA SER A 14 3.90 29.42 -3.39
C SER A 14 3.29 28.02 -3.56
N SER A 15 3.95 26.97 -3.09
CA SER A 15 3.41 25.60 -3.12
C SER A 15 2.60 25.32 -1.85
N THR A 16 1.41 24.74 -2.00
CA THR A 16 0.58 24.31 -0.87
C THR A 16 0.83 22.84 -0.52
N TYR A 17 0.97 22.56 0.77
CA TYR A 17 1.12 21.22 1.32
C TYR A 17 0.04 20.96 2.35
N LYS A 18 -0.31 19.69 2.55
CA LYS A 18 -1.30 19.27 3.56
C LYS A 18 -0.57 18.70 4.75
N ILE A 19 -0.95 19.14 5.94
CA ILE A 19 -0.60 18.51 7.20
C ILE A 19 -1.82 17.81 7.75
N LYS A 20 -1.69 16.53 8.07
CA LYS A 20 -2.76 15.72 8.68
C LYS A 20 -2.28 15.17 10.00
N ARG A 21 -3.09 15.29 11.06
CA ARG A 21 -2.87 14.50 12.28
C ARG A 21 -3.61 13.18 12.14
N THR A 22 -2.90 12.09 12.38
CA THR A 22 -3.46 10.74 12.45
C THR A 22 -2.95 10.11 13.72
N TRP A 23 -3.83 9.96 14.70
CA TRP A 23 -3.57 9.50 16.06
C TRP A 23 -2.45 10.30 16.76
N ASP A 24 -1.29 9.67 16.92
CA ASP A 24 -0.13 10.14 17.66
C ASP A 24 0.99 10.72 16.78
N HIS A 25 0.74 10.84 15.47
CA HIS A 25 1.74 11.35 14.52
C HIS A 25 1.14 12.28 13.47
N TYR A 26 2.03 13.04 12.85
CA TYR A 26 1.69 14.06 11.87
C TYR A 26 2.29 13.69 10.51
N TYR A 27 1.47 13.79 9.47
CA TYR A 27 1.87 13.64 8.07
C TYR A 27 2.00 15.02 7.44
N CYS A 28 3.02 15.24 6.63
CA CYS A 28 3.10 16.40 5.74
C CYS A 28 3.36 15.94 4.31
N THR A 29 2.62 16.49 3.34
CA THR A 29 2.82 16.15 1.92
C THR A 29 4.04 16.82 1.29
N CYS A 30 4.83 17.59 2.05
CA CYS A 30 6.02 18.24 1.53
C CYS A 30 7.17 17.25 1.26
N PRO A 31 8.04 17.51 0.26
CA PRO A 31 9.18 16.64 -0.05
C PRO A 31 10.12 16.42 1.13
N ALA A 32 10.38 17.47 1.92
CA ALA A 32 11.27 17.43 3.08
C ALA A 32 10.80 16.40 4.13
N TRP A 33 9.49 16.24 4.33
CA TRP A 33 8.94 15.23 5.23
C TRP A 33 8.87 13.86 4.56
N ARG A 34 8.38 13.78 3.31
CA ARG A 34 8.18 12.51 2.59
C ARG A 34 9.48 11.74 2.36
N ASN A 35 10.58 12.44 2.14
CA ASN A 35 11.87 11.85 1.76
C ASN A 35 12.76 11.49 2.95
N GLN A 36 12.27 11.57 4.19
CA GLN A 36 13.02 11.16 5.40
C GLN A 36 12.99 9.64 5.58
N GLY A 37 13.64 8.92 4.66
CA GLY A 37 13.71 7.46 4.68
C GLY A 37 14.45 6.84 5.87
N GLY A 38 15.34 7.61 6.51
CA GLY A 38 16.10 7.16 7.70
C GLY A 38 15.38 7.36 9.03
N ALA A 39 14.25 8.08 9.06
CA ALA A 39 13.50 8.33 10.28
C ALA A 39 12.18 7.54 10.29
N PRO A 40 11.79 6.95 11.44
CA PRO A 40 10.46 6.39 11.65
C PRO A 40 9.37 7.38 11.24
N THR A 41 8.28 6.94 10.61
CA THR A 41 7.22 7.83 10.10
C THR A 41 6.68 8.80 11.17
N ASN A 42 6.48 8.31 12.39
CA ASN A 42 6.04 9.09 13.54
C ASN A 42 7.14 9.98 14.16
N ALA A 43 8.36 9.92 13.65
CA ALA A 43 9.49 10.77 14.03
C ALA A 43 10.06 11.54 12.83
N ARG A 44 9.27 11.72 11.78
CA ARG A 44 9.59 12.64 10.67
C ARG A 44 9.14 14.04 11.02
N THR A 45 9.91 15.03 10.58
CA THR A 45 9.62 16.46 10.79
C THR A 45 9.77 17.25 9.50
N CYS A 46 9.34 18.50 9.46
CA CYS A 46 9.71 19.45 8.42
C CYS A 46 9.51 20.87 8.94
N LYS A 47 9.96 21.87 8.17
CA LYS A 47 9.73 23.28 8.52
C LYS A 47 8.25 23.62 8.74
N HIS A 48 7.34 22.97 8.01
CA HIS A 48 5.91 23.21 8.15
C HIS A 48 5.33 22.63 9.45
N LEU A 49 5.80 21.45 9.88
CA LEU A 49 5.42 20.88 11.18
C LEU A 49 5.98 21.69 12.33
N LYS A 50 7.24 22.14 12.24
CA LYS A 50 7.84 23.05 13.22
C LYS A 50 7.05 24.36 13.34
N ALA A 51 6.65 24.95 12.22
CA ALA A 51 5.86 26.17 12.21
C ALA A 51 4.45 25.96 12.78
N LEU A 52 3.80 24.83 12.46
CA LEU A 52 2.43 24.55 12.89
C LEU A 52 2.31 24.13 14.35
N LEU A 53 3.24 23.29 14.82
CA LEU A 53 3.18 22.67 16.15
C LEU A 53 4.03 23.42 17.19
N GLY A 54 4.91 24.33 16.74
CA GLY A 54 5.93 24.97 17.56
C GLY A 54 7.20 24.13 17.63
N GLU A 55 8.36 24.81 17.59
CA GLU A 55 9.67 24.14 17.55
C GLU A 55 9.97 23.35 18.82
N ALA A 56 9.63 23.89 20.00
CA ALA A 56 9.82 23.21 21.28
C ALA A 56 9.02 21.90 21.37
N TYR A 57 7.74 21.93 20.97
CA TYR A 57 6.89 20.74 20.93
C TYR A 57 7.40 19.72 19.92
N GLU A 58 7.77 20.16 18.72
CA GLU A 58 8.25 19.28 17.66
C GLU A 58 9.56 18.58 18.04
N LEU A 59 10.50 19.28 18.69
CA LEU A 59 11.73 18.69 19.21
C LEU A 59 11.46 17.65 20.31
N ALA A 60 10.58 17.97 21.28
CA ALA A 60 10.19 17.02 22.32
C ALA A 60 9.52 15.77 21.72
N ARG A 61 8.66 15.94 20.72
CA ARG A 61 8.01 14.85 19.99
C ARG A 61 9.03 13.96 19.28
N LEU A 62 10.02 14.54 18.61
CA LEU A 62 11.07 13.79 17.92
C LEU A 62 11.91 12.96 18.90
N LYS A 63 12.31 13.55 20.04
CA LYS A 63 13.05 12.85 21.10
C LYS A 63 12.24 11.69 21.69
N TYR A 64 10.94 11.89 21.92
CA TYR A 64 10.07 10.85 22.45
C TYR A 64 9.79 9.71 21.46
N LYS A 65 9.58 10.04 20.18
CA LYS A 65 9.22 9.05 19.14
C LYS A 65 10.41 8.34 18.50
N ASN A 66 11.62 8.87 18.66
CA ASN A 66 12.85 8.27 18.13
C ASN A 66 14.02 8.54 19.08
N PRO A 67 14.03 7.94 20.29
CA PRO A 67 15.00 8.23 21.34
C PRO A 67 16.45 7.90 20.96
N HIS A 68 16.67 7.01 19.98
CA HIS A 68 18.00 6.59 19.52
C HIS A 68 18.35 7.10 18.11
N GLY A 69 17.50 7.92 17.49
CA GLY A 69 17.74 8.44 16.15
C GLY A 69 18.46 9.79 16.16
N GLN A 70 19.26 10.05 15.13
CA GLN A 70 19.88 11.36 14.94
C GLN A 70 18.80 12.44 14.76
N LEU A 71 18.79 13.44 15.65
CA LEU A 71 17.94 14.62 15.50
C LEU A 71 18.43 15.43 14.28
N PRO A 72 17.50 15.98 13.47
CA PRO A 72 17.89 16.85 12.37
C PRO A 72 18.58 18.10 12.93
N ALA A 73 19.79 18.38 12.41
CA ALA A 73 20.59 19.52 12.83
C ALA A 73 19.80 20.85 12.71
N PRO A 74 19.99 21.80 13.65
CA PRO A 74 19.39 23.12 13.53
C PRO A 74 19.89 23.80 12.25
N THR A 75 18.98 24.41 11.50
CA THR A 75 19.31 25.13 10.27
C THR A 75 20.11 26.39 10.63
N ALA A 76 21.43 26.33 10.53
CA ALA A 76 22.27 27.51 10.59
C ALA A 76 21.93 28.44 9.40
N SER A 77 21.63 29.69 9.71
CA SER A 77 21.44 30.77 8.73
C SER A 77 22.70 30.91 7.87
N LYS A 78 22.53 30.85 6.55
CA LYS A 78 23.62 31.06 5.57
C LYS A 78 24.25 32.44 5.74
N SER A 79 25.51 32.51 6.13
CA SER A 79 26.37 33.68 5.88
C SER A 79 27.09 33.51 4.53
N LYS A 80 27.17 34.61 3.79
CA LYS A 80 27.70 34.72 2.42
C LYS A 80 29.20 34.36 2.38
N GLY A 81 29.60 33.55 1.39
CA GLY A 81 31.00 33.19 1.15
C GLY A 81 31.31 32.96 -0.34
N LYS A 82 31.69 34.05 -1.02
CA LYS A 82 32.56 34.20 -2.20
C LYS A 82 32.53 33.18 -3.37
N LYS A 83 32.14 33.73 -4.53
CA LYS A 83 32.50 33.29 -5.90
C LYS A 83 33.98 32.89 -6.00
N ARG A 84 34.27 31.72 -6.56
CA ARG A 84 35.54 31.44 -7.25
C ARG A 84 35.30 31.38 -8.75
N LYS A 85 36.15 32.13 -9.48
CA LYS A 85 36.12 32.40 -10.91
C LYS A 85 36.38 31.12 -11.72
N LYS A 86 35.72 31.05 -12.88
CA LYS A 86 36.03 30.18 -14.02
C LYS A 86 37.06 30.93 -14.89
N ALA A 87 38.13 30.26 -15.31
CA ALA A 87 39.00 30.69 -16.40
C ALA A 87 39.24 29.46 -17.30
N ALA A 88 39.13 29.72 -18.61
CA ALA A 88 39.45 28.86 -19.75
C ALA A 88 41.00 28.79 -19.93
N ASP A 89 41.64 28.08 -20.85
CA ASP A 89 41.29 27.23 -21.99
C ASP A 89 42.59 26.44 -22.36
N ASP A 90 42.47 25.53 -23.33
CA ASP A 90 43.49 25.04 -24.29
C ASP A 90 44.52 23.93 -23.93
N ASP A 91 44.27 22.79 -24.59
CA ASP A 91 45.12 22.06 -25.55
C ASP A 91 46.28 21.09 -25.18
N GLU A 92 46.19 19.97 -25.93
CA GLU A 92 47.22 19.05 -26.46
C GLU A 92 47.76 17.83 -25.67
N GLU A 93 47.29 16.68 -26.17
CA GLU A 93 47.90 15.38 -26.50
C GLU A 93 49.21 14.82 -25.85
N ASN A 94 49.05 13.53 -25.53
CA ASN A 94 49.93 12.36 -25.74
C ASN A 94 50.94 11.88 -24.68
N ASP A 95 50.65 10.64 -24.30
CA ASP A 95 51.50 9.45 -24.14
C ASP A 95 52.40 9.20 -22.92
N ALA A 96 52.30 7.93 -22.52
CA ALA A 96 53.24 7.06 -21.79
C ALA A 96 52.94 6.79 -20.30
N ASP A 97 52.47 5.55 -20.11
CA ASP A 97 52.73 4.59 -19.01
C ASP A 97 52.95 5.11 -17.58
N ASP A 98 52.05 4.72 -16.68
CA ASP A 98 52.54 4.05 -15.46
C ASP A 98 51.48 3.20 -14.75
N ASP A 99 51.93 1.98 -14.44
CA ASP A 99 51.25 0.87 -13.82
C ASP A 99 50.89 1.17 -12.34
N LYS A 100 49.61 1.06 -11.95
CA LYS A 100 49.24 1.05 -10.52
C LYS A 100 47.95 0.27 -10.24
N PRO A 101 47.98 -0.71 -9.31
CA PRO A 101 46.89 -1.64 -9.11
C PRO A 101 45.67 -0.97 -8.46
N SER A 102 44.52 -1.19 -9.07
CA SER A 102 43.21 -0.77 -8.57
C SER A 102 42.89 -1.45 -7.24
N SER A 103 43.02 -0.69 -6.14
CA SER A 103 42.46 -1.10 -4.86
C SER A 103 40.93 -1.13 -4.99
N LYS A 104 40.38 -2.34 -5.14
CA LYS A 104 38.94 -2.60 -5.04
C LYS A 104 38.49 -2.16 -3.65
N ARG A 105 37.95 -0.93 -3.55
CA ARG A 105 37.15 -0.50 -2.40
C ARG A 105 35.96 -1.45 -2.29
N SER A 106 36.07 -2.41 -1.38
CA SER A 106 34.97 -3.22 -0.90
C SER A 106 33.87 -2.28 -0.38
N LYS A 107 32.68 -2.37 -1.01
CA LYS A 107 31.50 -1.66 -0.53
C LYS A 107 31.17 -2.18 0.87
N PRO A 108 30.83 -1.31 1.84
CA PRO A 108 30.49 -1.75 3.19
C PRO A 108 29.26 -2.66 3.13
N VAL A 109 29.40 -3.85 3.70
CA VAL A 109 28.31 -4.82 3.83
C VAL A 109 27.20 -4.16 4.65
N SER A 110 26.04 -3.93 4.05
CA SER A 110 24.91 -3.34 4.74
C SER A 110 24.39 -4.34 5.79
N ASN A 111 24.47 -4.00 7.07
CA ASN A 111 23.86 -4.74 8.20
C ASN A 111 22.32 -4.77 8.19
N LYS A 112 21.67 -4.54 7.04
CA LYS A 112 20.21 -4.63 6.94
C LYS A 112 19.79 -6.09 6.81
N PRO A 113 18.84 -6.57 7.63
CA PRO A 113 18.26 -7.89 7.48
C PRO A 113 17.80 -8.13 6.04
N GLN A 114 18.25 -9.23 5.43
CA GLN A 114 17.79 -9.63 4.11
C GLN A 114 16.46 -10.38 4.24
N LYS A 115 15.52 -10.10 3.33
CA LYS A 115 14.24 -10.80 3.30
C LYS A 115 14.45 -12.28 2.95
N PRO A 116 13.68 -13.21 3.53
CA PRO A 116 13.86 -14.65 3.32
C PRO A 116 13.18 -15.19 2.04
N PHE A 117 12.70 -14.31 1.16
CA PHE A 117 12.01 -14.69 -0.07
C PHE A 117 12.32 -13.71 -1.21
N THR A 118 12.39 -14.24 -2.43
CA THR A 118 12.52 -13.40 -3.64
C THR A 118 11.19 -12.70 -3.93
N GLU A 119 10.11 -13.47 -4.02
CA GLU A 119 8.74 -13.00 -4.20
C GLU A 119 7.76 -13.83 -3.37
N VAL A 120 6.51 -13.36 -3.26
CA VAL A 120 5.40 -14.11 -2.67
C VAL A 120 4.34 -14.35 -3.75
N PRO A 121 3.52 -15.43 -3.67
CA PRO A 121 2.56 -15.79 -4.71
C PRO A 121 1.66 -14.63 -5.10
N LEU A 122 1.63 -14.24 -6.38
CA LEU A 122 0.73 -13.20 -6.86
C LEU A 122 -0.44 -13.81 -7.62
N ALA A 123 -1.66 -13.38 -7.27
CA ALA A 123 -2.87 -13.89 -7.89
C ALA A 123 -3.12 -13.30 -9.29
N ASN A 124 -3.62 -14.15 -10.18
CA ASN A 124 -4.19 -13.75 -11.47
C ASN A 124 -5.66 -13.35 -11.33
N LYS A 125 -6.20 -12.62 -12.32
CA LYS A 125 -7.63 -12.28 -12.35
C LYS A 125 -8.41 -13.54 -12.75
N TRP A 126 -9.54 -13.80 -12.09
CA TRP A 126 -10.59 -14.67 -12.61
C TRP A 126 -11.70 -13.79 -13.17
N ASP A 127 -12.13 -14.09 -14.39
CA ASP A 127 -13.10 -13.27 -15.11
C ASP A 127 -14.54 -13.69 -14.80
N LEU A 128 -15.41 -12.71 -14.56
CA LEU A 128 -16.80 -12.92 -14.16
C LEU A 128 -17.68 -13.42 -15.29
N ASP A 129 -17.25 -13.30 -16.54
CA ASP A 129 -18.03 -13.74 -17.70
C ASP A 129 -17.46 -15.04 -18.31
N ASP A 130 -16.14 -15.12 -18.49
CA ASP A 130 -15.48 -16.22 -19.20
C ASP A 130 -14.38 -16.95 -18.41
N GLY A 131 -14.28 -16.68 -17.10
CA GLY A 131 -13.31 -17.35 -16.23
C GLY A 131 -13.49 -18.87 -16.22
N LEU A 132 -12.38 -19.60 -16.03
CA LEU A 132 -12.36 -21.06 -15.94
C LEU A 132 -13.40 -21.61 -14.96
N ASP A 133 -13.84 -22.86 -15.17
CA ASP A 133 -14.72 -23.55 -14.24
C ASP A 133 -14.04 -23.72 -12.86
N PRO A 134 -14.54 -23.06 -11.80
CA PRO A 134 -13.90 -23.08 -10.49
C PRO A 134 -14.34 -24.30 -9.65
N THR A 135 -15.13 -25.22 -10.19
CA THR A 135 -15.61 -26.40 -9.46
C THR A 135 -14.45 -27.17 -8.82
N GLY A 136 -14.59 -27.46 -7.52
CA GLY A 136 -13.58 -28.15 -6.73
C GLY A 136 -12.44 -27.25 -6.21
N TRP A 137 -12.27 -26.02 -6.71
CA TRP A 137 -11.31 -25.08 -6.16
C TRP A 137 -11.66 -24.68 -4.73
N TRP A 138 -10.67 -24.17 -3.99
CA TRP A 138 -10.90 -23.57 -2.69
C TRP A 138 -11.16 -22.09 -2.83
N MET A 139 -12.14 -21.57 -2.08
CA MET A 139 -12.44 -20.14 -2.02
C MET A 139 -12.32 -19.60 -0.60
N SER A 140 -11.91 -18.34 -0.52
CA SER A 140 -11.89 -17.55 0.72
C SER A 140 -12.16 -16.08 0.44
N GLU A 141 -12.58 -15.33 1.46
CA GLU A 141 -12.65 -13.87 1.35
C GLU A 141 -11.28 -13.28 0.97
N LYS A 142 -11.28 -12.36 0.01
CA LYS A 142 -10.16 -11.49 -0.25
C LYS A 142 -10.16 -10.35 0.77
N LEU A 143 -9.12 -10.30 1.59
CA LEU A 143 -8.98 -9.31 2.65
C LEU A 143 -8.23 -8.07 2.15
N ASP A 144 -8.82 -6.89 2.38
CA ASP A 144 -8.22 -5.60 2.08
C ASP A 144 -7.36 -5.09 3.24
N GLY A 145 -6.26 -5.80 3.49
CA GLY A 145 -5.30 -5.49 4.55
C GLY A 145 -3.93 -5.13 4.01
N VAL A 146 -2.89 -5.48 4.77
CA VAL A 146 -1.50 -5.38 4.33
C VAL A 146 -0.84 -6.74 4.40
N ARG A 147 -0.51 -7.31 3.23
CA ARG A 147 0.17 -8.61 3.13
C ARG A 147 1.45 -8.65 3.93
N VAL A 148 1.62 -9.74 4.67
CA VAL A 148 2.77 -10.02 5.51
C VAL A 148 3.24 -11.46 5.31
N TYR A 149 4.55 -11.60 5.14
CA TYR A 149 5.25 -12.87 5.23
C TYR A 149 5.93 -12.92 6.60
N TYR A 150 5.55 -13.88 7.43
CA TYR A 150 6.20 -14.14 8.70
C TYR A 150 7.19 -15.28 8.53
N ASP A 151 8.43 -15.11 8.98
CA ASP A 151 9.53 -16.07 8.75
C ASP A 151 9.88 -16.94 9.97
N GLY A 152 8.99 -17.01 10.96
CA GLY A 152 9.27 -17.66 12.25
C GLY A 152 9.82 -16.70 13.31
N GLU A 153 10.27 -15.51 12.94
CA GLU A 153 10.79 -14.51 13.88
C GLU A 153 10.18 -13.12 13.61
N ARG A 154 10.16 -12.70 12.35
CA ARG A 154 9.91 -11.35 11.87
C ARG A 154 8.81 -11.32 10.84
N MET A 155 8.19 -10.16 10.72
CA MET A 155 7.13 -9.87 9.77
C MET A 155 7.63 -8.97 8.64
N TRP A 156 7.51 -9.44 7.41
CA TRP A 156 7.99 -8.78 6.21
C TRP A 156 6.84 -8.37 5.31
N SER A 157 6.87 -7.13 4.83
CA SER A 157 6.03 -6.70 3.72
C SER A 157 6.47 -7.37 2.42
N ARG A 158 5.57 -7.38 1.42
CA ARG A 158 5.87 -7.86 0.07
C ARG A 158 7.17 -7.30 -0.55
N LEU A 159 7.51 -6.05 -0.24
CA LEU A 159 8.70 -5.38 -0.78
C LEU A 159 9.96 -5.59 0.07
N GLY A 160 9.91 -6.43 1.11
CA GLY A 160 11.03 -6.71 1.99
C GLY A 160 11.25 -5.70 3.11
N ASN A 161 10.32 -4.77 3.34
CA ASN A 161 10.39 -3.90 4.52
C ASN A 161 9.86 -4.64 5.75
N LEU A 162 10.55 -4.52 6.88
CA LEU A 162 10.11 -5.06 8.16
C LEU A 162 8.93 -4.28 8.72
N PHE A 163 7.96 -5.03 9.25
CA PHE A 163 6.98 -4.49 10.19
C PHE A 163 7.57 -4.51 11.61
N THR A 164 6.99 -3.71 12.49
CA THR A 164 7.40 -3.60 13.91
C THR A 164 6.23 -3.93 14.83
N PRO A 165 5.69 -5.17 14.78
CA PRO A 165 4.69 -5.61 15.73
C PRO A 165 5.26 -5.59 17.15
N PRO A 166 4.46 -5.25 18.18
CA PRO A 166 4.87 -5.41 19.57
C PRO A 166 5.23 -6.86 19.91
N GLN A 167 6.11 -7.06 20.88
CA GLN A 167 6.58 -8.39 21.27
C GLN A 167 5.42 -9.34 21.63
N TRP A 168 4.44 -8.87 22.40
CA TRP A 168 3.24 -9.65 22.77
C TRP A 168 2.46 -10.20 21.56
N PHE A 169 2.59 -9.58 20.38
CA PHE A 169 1.99 -10.06 19.15
C PHE A 169 2.81 -11.21 18.56
N LEU A 170 4.14 -11.05 18.51
CA LEU A 170 5.08 -12.06 18.01
C LEU A 170 5.14 -13.30 18.90
N ASP A 171 4.90 -13.16 20.21
CA ASP A 171 4.89 -14.27 21.18
C ASP A 171 3.73 -15.24 20.93
N LYS A 172 2.70 -14.81 20.20
CA LYS A 172 1.56 -15.65 19.80
C LYS A 172 1.81 -16.48 18.55
N LEU A 173 2.94 -16.26 17.88
CA LEU A 173 3.26 -16.90 16.60
C LEU A 173 4.24 -18.06 16.80
N PRO A 174 4.09 -19.15 16.03
CA PRO A 174 5.03 -20.26 16.06
C PRO A 174 6.42 -19.80 15.61
N LYS A 175 7.49 -20.42 16.12
CA LYS A 175 8.88 -19.99 15.82
C LYS A 175 9.59 -20.76 14.71
N ASN A 176 9.02 -21.88 14.27
CA ASN A 176 9.68 -22.81 13.33
C ASN A 176 8.91 -23.00 12.01
N VAL A 177 7.99 -22.08 11.69
CA VAL A 177 7.27 -22.10 10.43
C VAL A 177 7.12 -20.69 9.87
N HIS A 178 7.16 -20.61 8.56
CA HIS A 178 6.86 -19.40 7.82
C HIS A 178 5.37 -19.38 7.50
N LEU A 179 4.74 -18.22 7.63
CA LEU A 179 3.31 -18.03 7.38
C LEU A 179 3.11 -16.89 6.39
N ASP A 180 2.16 -17.06 5.47
CA ASP A 180 1.71 -16.01 4.57
C ASP A 180 0.27 -15.63 4.92
N GLY A 181 0.01 -14.33 4.95
CA GLY A 181 -1.26 -13.81 5.40
C GLY A 181 -1.39 -12.30 5.25
N GLU A 182 -2.43 -11.76 5.84
CA GLU A 182 -2.78 -10.35 5.78
C GLU A 182 -2.85 -9.75 7.18
N LEU A 183 -2.17 -8.63 7.43
CA LEU A 183 -2.46 -7.78 8.58
C LEU A 183 -3.74 -7.02 8.30
N PHE A 184 -4.77 -7.25 9.12
CA PHE A 184 -6.13 -6.83 8.85
C PHE A 184 -6.80 -6.21 10.08
N GLY A 185 -7.25 -4.96 9.94
CA GLY A 185 -8.01 -4.23 10.96
C GLY A 185 -9.53 -4.33 10.83
N GLY A 186 -10.03 -5.12 9.88
CA GLY A 186 -11.45 -5.24 9.54
C GLY A 186 -11.82 -4.60 8.19
N ARG A 187 -13.01 -4.90 7.69
CA ARG A 187 -13.53 -4.42 6.40
C ARG A 187 -13.64 -2.88 6.37
N GLY A 188 -13.25 -2.26 5.25
CA GLY A 188 -13.26 -0.79 5.10
C GLY A 188 -12.23 -0.03 5.95
N THR A 189 -11.25 -0.72 6.55
CA THR A 189 -10.24 -0.13 7.46
C THR A 189 -8.83 -0.12 6.89
N PHE A 190 -8.64 -0.33 5.58
CA PHE A 190 -7.32 -0.43 4.97
C PHE A 190 -6.40 0.75 5.29
N GLN A 191 -6.87 1.99 5.14
CA GLN A 191 -6.05 3.18 5.41
C GLN A 191 -5.58 3.24 6.87
N SER A 192 -6.46 2.94 7.83
CA SER A 192 -6.07 2.86 9.24
C SER A 192 -5.14 1.68 9.51
N THR A 193 -5.38 0.53 8.88
CA THR A 193 -4.50 -0.65 8.99
C THR A 193 -3.09 -0.31 8.53
N VAL A 194 -2.95 0.30 7.34
CA VAL A 194 -1.66 0.78 6.80
C VAL A 194 -0.99 1.76 7.75
N SER A 195 -1.74 2.72 8.30
CA SER A 195 -1.19 3.70 9.25
C SER A 195 -0.64 3.03 10.51
N ILE A 196 -1.37 2.06 11.07
CA ILE A 196 -0.95 1.33 12.28
C ILE A 196 0.31 0.50 12.02
N VAL A 197 0.30 -0.36 10.99
CA VAL A 197 1.40 -1.33 10.78
C VAL A 197 2.69 -0.67 10.29
N LYS A 198 2.61 0.53 9.68
CA LYS A 198 3.78 1.33 9.27
C LYS A 198 4.31 2.25 10.38
N THR A 199 3.59 2.38 11.49
CA THR A 199 4.00 3.21 12.62
C THR A 199 4.75 2.36 13.63
N ILE A 200 6.02 2.71 13.86
CA ILE A 200 6.85 2.04 14.85
C ILE A 200 6.24 2.22 16.24
N ASN A 201 6.12 1.11 16.97
CA ASN A 201 5.55 1.05 18.33
C ASN A 201 4.13 1.63 18.44
N SER A 202 3.31 1.47 17.39
CA SER A 202 1.91 1.90 17.45
C SER A 202 1.17 1.22 18.62
N PRO A 203 0.48 1.94 19.51
CA PRO A 203 -0.31 1.33 20.57
C PRO A 203 -1.58 0.64 20.03
N HIS A 204 -1.89 0.83 18.75
CA HIS A 204 -3.11 0.36 18.10
C HIS A 204 -2.99 -1.04 17.47
N TRP A 205 -1.84 -1.71 17.58
CA TRP A 205 -1.66 -3.10 17.15
C TRP A 205 -2.66 -4.07 17.79
N LYS A 206 -3.25 -3.72 18.94
CA LYS A 206 -4.35 -4.47 19.55
C LYS A 206 -5.60 -4.62 18.66
N ASN A 207 -5.76 -3.74 17.68
CA ASN A 207 -6.86 -3.71 16.71
C ASN A 207 -6.50 -4.43 15.39
N ILE A 208 -5.28 -4.94 15.27
CA ILE A 208 -4.81 -5.66 14.08
C ILE A 208 -4.88 -7.15 14.35
N THR A 209 -5.31 -7.89 13.35
CA THR A 209 -5.23 -9.35 13.30
C THR A 209 -4.30 -9.78 12.18
N PHE A 210 -3.59 -10.88 12.36
CA PHE A 210 -2.89 -11.58 11.30
C PHE A 210 -3.79 -12.72 10.80
N GLN A 211 -4.31 -12.53 9.59
CA GLN A 211 -5.22 -13.45 8.91
C GLN A 211 -4.37 -14.35 8.00
N VAL A 212 -4.02 -15.52 8.49
CA VAL A 212 -3.14 -16.49 7.82
C VAL A 212 -3.92 -17.25 6.77
N PHE A 213 -3.38 -17.37 5.57
CA PHE A 213 -4.02 -18.12 4.47
C PHE A 213 -3.09 -19.15 3.82
N ASP A 214 -1.78 -19.14 4.09
CA ASP A 214 -0.86 -20.18 3.59
C ASP A 214 0.37 -20.38 4.52
N ILE A 215 1.11 -21.47 4.32
CA ILE A 215 2.30 -21.87 5.10
C ILE A 215 3.49 -22.17 4.16
N PRO A 216 4.27 -21.15 3.77
CA PRO A 216 5.40 -21.30 2.83
C PRO A 216 6.45 -22.33 3.23
N SER A 217 6.62 -22.66 4.52
CA SER A 217 7.54 -23.73 4.96
C SER A 217 7.16 -25.11 4.43
N LEU A 218 5.92 -25.30 3.99
CA LEU A 218 5.43 -26.55 3.39
C LEU A 218 5.21 -26.39 1.88
N ALA A 219 6.00 -25.56 1.20
CA ALA A 219 5.72 -25.13 -0.17
C ALA A 219 5.49 -26.27 -1.18
N SER A 220 6.24 -27.37 -1.07
CA SER A 220 6.14 -28.55 -1.95
C SER A 220 4.94 -29.45 -1.65
N GLN A 221 4.23 -29.22 -0.53
CA GLN A 221 3.04 -29.99 -0.18
C GLN A 221 1.81 -29.43 -0.92
N PRO A 222 0.80 -30.27 -1.22
CA PRO A 222 -0.45 -29.80 -1.81
C PRO A 222 -1.19 -28.83 -0.87
N PHE A 223 -2.01 -27.94 -1.42
CA PHE A 223 -2.69 -26.89 -0.65
C PHE A 223 -3.52 -27.45 0.51
N GLU A 224 -4.15 -28.61 0.35
CA GLU A 224 -4.95 -29.28 1.37
C GLU A 224 -4.10 -29.67 2.58
N ALA A 225 -2.91 -30.23 2.36
CA ALA A 225 -1.98 -30.57 3.43
C ALA A 225 -1.49 -29.31 4.17
N ARG A 226 -1.23 -28.23 3.43
CA ARG A 226 -0.87 -26.92 3.99
C ARG A 226 -2.02 -26.32 4.82
N LEU A 227 -3.25 -26.41 4.33
CA LEU A 227 -4.45 -25.95 5.01
C LEU A 227 -4.70 -26.75 6.31
N ASP A 228 -4.52 -28.06 6.29
CA ASP A 228 -4.67 -28.89 7.48
C ASP A 228 -3.59 -28.62 8.53
N ALA A 229 -2.35 -28.35 8.10
CA ALA A 229 -1.30 -27.86 9.00
C ALA A 229 -1.70 -26.51 9.63
N LEU A 230 -2.25 -25.58 8.84
CA LEU A 230 -2.75 -24.31 9.36
C LEU A 230 -3.92 -24.47 10.33
N LYS A 231 -4.85 -25.41 10.10
CA LYS A 231 -5.94 -25.71 11.04
C LYS A 231 -5.39 -26.17 12.39
N LYS A 232 -4.37 -27.04 12.40
CA LYS A 232 -3.70 -27.52 13.62
C LYS A 232 -2.91 -26.42 14.33
N LEU A 233 -2.36 -25.46 13.59
CA LEU A 233 -1.59 -24.35 14.16
C LEU A 233 -2.47 -23.21 14.68
N VAL A 234 -3.36 -22.67 13.84
CA VAL A 234 -4.07 -21.41 14.10
C VAL A 234 -5.59 -21.51 13.87
N GLY A 235 -6.09 -22.73 13.64
CA GLY A 235 -7.52 -22.99 13.42
C GLY A 235 -8.38 -22.70 14.66
N LYS A 236 -9.64 -22.34 14.43
CA LYS A 236 -10.58 -21.99 15.50
C LYS A 236 -10.87 -23.14 16.47
N ARG A 237 -10.76 -24.39 16.02
CA ARG A 237 -11.03 -25.62 16.80
C ARG A 237 -9.70 -26.30 17.13
N GLY A 238 -9.13 -26.01 18.30
CA GLY A 238 -7.95 -26.72 18.82
C GLY A 238 -6.59 -26.31 18.25
N GLY A 239 -6.48 -25.17 17.56
CA GLY A 239 -5.19 -24.68 17.06
C GLY A 239 -4.21 -24.33 18.19
N SER A 240 -2.99 -24.85 18.14
CA SER A 240 -1.98 -24.69 19.21
C SER A 240 -1.54 -23.25 19.48
N HIS A 241 -1.64 -22.39 18.47
CA HIS A 241 -1.28 -20.96 18.50
C HIS A 241 -2.50 -20.07 18.24
N ARG A 242 -3.72 -20.61 18.38
CA ARG A 242 -4.94 -19.83 18.22
C ARG A 242 -4.95 -18.68 19.22
N SER A 243 -5.19 -17.47 18.73
CA SER A 243 -5.42 -16.31 19.57
C SER A 243 -6.37 -15.33 18.90
N ARG A 244 -6.83 -14.30 19.63
CA ARG A 244 -7.65 -13.24 19.03
C ARG A 244 -6.94 -12.55 17.85
N GLN A 245 -5.62 -12.47 17.89
CA GLN A 245 -4.81 -11.75 16.91
C GLN A 245 -4.29 -12.63 15.77
N VAL A 246 -4.38 -13.95 15.87
CA VAL A 246 -3.83 -14.86 14.85
C VAL A 246 -4.94 -15.82 14.45
N ASN A 247 -5.44 -15.68 13.22
CA ASN A 247 -6.62 -16.38 12.74
C ASN A 247 -6.32 -17.05 11.40
N LEU A 248 -6.84 -18.26 11.20
CA LEU A 248 -6.94 -18.88 9.88
C LEU A 248 -8.08 -18.23 9.08
N VAL A 249 -7.77 -17.79 7.86
CA VAL A 249 -8.79 -17.39 6.88
C VAL A 249 -9.64 -18.61 6.53
N TRP A 250 -10.96 -18.46 6.61
CA TRP A 250 -11.90 -19.53 6.27
C TRP A 250 -11.73 -19.95 4.80
N GLN A 251 -11.73 -21.26 4.56
CA GLN A 251 -11.60 -21.87 3.23
C GLN A 251 -12.78 -22.81 3.01
N GLU A 252 -13.37 -22.76 1.82
CA GLU A 252 -14.50 -23.58 1.43
C GLU A 252 -14.30 -24.13 0.02
N LYS A 253 -14.77 -25.34 -0.27
CA LYS A 253 -14.73 -25.89 -1.63
C LYS A 253 -15.85 -25.30 -2.48
N VAL A 254 -15.49 -24.86 -3.68
CA VAL A 254 -16.40 -24.34 -4.68
C VAL A 254 -17.21 -25.48 -5.29
N ARG A 255 -18.52 -25.28 -5.41
CA ARG A 255 -19.47 -26.26 -5.95
C ARG A 255 -19.66 -26.08 -7.45
N ASP A 256 -19.73 -24.82 -7.87
CA ASP A 256 -19.92 -24.39 -9.25
C ASP A 256 -19.58 -22.88 -9.36
N ARG A 257 -19.70 -22.33 -10.57
CA ARG A 257 -19.52 -20.90 -10.85
C ARG A 257 -20.46 -20.02 -10.01
N GLN A 258 -21.73 -20.40 -9.91
CA GLN A 258 -22.74 -19.59 -9.22
C GLN A 258 -22.41 -19.46 -7.73
N HIS A 259 -21.86 -20.50 -7.11
CA HIS A 259 -21.39 -20.46 -5.74
C HIS A 259 -20.35 -19.35 -5.50
N VAL A 260 -19.41 -19.16 -6.43
CA VAL A 260 -18.41 -18.09 -6.35
C VAL A 260 -19.05 -16.72 -6.47
N LEU A 261 -20.01 -16.55 -7.39
CA LEU A 261 -20.70 -15.29 -7.62
C LEU A 261 -21.60 -14.89 -6.43
N ASP A 262 -22.32 -15.85 -5.86
CA ASP A 262 -23.15 -15.65 -4.67
C ASP A 262 -22.28 -15.30 -3.45
N HIS A 263 -21.14 -16.00 -3.29
CA HIS A 263 -20.20 -15.70 -2.22
C HIS A 263 -19.56 -14.31 -2.40
N LEU A 264 -19.19 -13.94 -3.63
CA LEU A 264 -18.69 -12.61 -3.95
C LEU A 264 -19.70 -11.53 -3.54
N LYS A 265 -20.95 -11.67 -4.00
CA LYS A 265 -22.03 -10.73 -3.66
C LYS A 265 -22.22 -10.61 -2.16
N HIS A 266 -22.27 -11.74 -1.44
CA HIS A 266 -22.40 -11.75 0.01
C HIS A 266 -21.24 -11.03 0.72
N ILE A 267 -20.00 -11.26 0.28
CA ILE A 267 -18.82 -10.58 0.83
C ILE A 267 -18.90 -9.07 0.58
N GLU A 268 -19.28 -8.65 -0.62
CA GLU A 268 -19.44 -7.24 -1.00
C GLU A 268 -20.55 -6.54 -0.19
N GLU A 269 -21.71 -7.19 0.03
CA GLU A 269 -22.79 -6.70 0.89
C GLU A 269 -22.33 -6.43 2.33
N LEU A 270 -21.37 -7.23 2.81
CA LEU A 270 -20.77 -7.03 4.12
C LEU A 270 -19.55 -6.08 4.12
N GLY A 271 -19.25 -5.45 2.98
CA GLY A 271 -18.16 -4.49 2.78
C GLY A 271 -16.77 -5.10 2.60
N GLY A 272 -16.68 -6.37 2.18
CA GLY A 272 -15.43 -7.05 1.86
C GLY A 272 -14.95 -6.77 0.43
N GLU A 273 -13.70 -7.16 0.13
CA GLU A 273 -13.01 -6.73 -1.10
C GLU A 273 -13.25 -7.64 -2.31
N GLY A 274 -13.66 -8.89 -2.07
CA GLY A 274 -13.84 -9.89 -3.12
C GLY A 274 -13.53 -11.31 -2.64
N VAL A 275 -13.21 -12.21 -3.57
CA VAL A 275 -12.92 -13.62 -3.29
C VAL A 275 -11.53 -14.00 -3.84
N MET A 276 -10.85 -14.91 -3.16
CA MET A 276 -9.64 -15.57 -3.63
C MET A 276 -9.98 -17.02 -3.96
N LEU A 277 -9.48 -17.52 -5.08
CA LEU A 277 -9.60 -18.93 -5.46
C LEU A 277 -8.21 -19.59 -5.46
N ARG A 278 -8.11 -20.79 -4.91
CA ARG A 278 -6.89 -21.59 -4.89
C ARG A 278 -7.13 -22.96 -5.53
N LYS A 279 -6.29 -23.31 -6.50
CA LYS A 279 -6.36 -24.58 -7.21
C LYS A 279 -6.11 -25.74 -6.22
N PRO A 280 -6.90 -26.81 -6.26
CA PRO A 280 -6.65 -28.01 -5.47
C PRO A 280 -5.27 -28.59 -5.80
N GLU A 281 -4.65 -29.25 -4.82
CA GLU A 281 -3.37 -29.95 -4.97
C GLU A 281 -2.19 -29.04 -5.38
N SER A 282 -2.40 -27.73 -5.49
CA SER A 282 -1.36 -26.80 -5.92
C SER A 282 -0.29 -26.60 -4.85
N GLU A 283 0.97 -26.59 -5.28
CA GLU A 283 2.10 -26.16 -4.47
C GLU A 283 2.05 -24.64 -4.18
N TYR A 284 2.94 -24.19 -3.29
CA TYR A 284 3.17 -22.77 -3.04
C TYR A 284 4.23 -22.22 -4.00
N GLU A 285 3.83 -21.32 -4.90
CA GLU A 285 4.73 -20.73 -5.89
C GLU A 285 5.20 -19.33 -5.48
N PHE A 286 6.51 -19.13 -5.37
CA PHE A 286 7.14 -17.83 -5.08
C PHE A 286 7.17 -16.91 -6.33
N ARG A 287 6.03 -16.77 -7.01
CA ARG A 287 5.87 -15.96 -8.23
C ARG A 287 4.40 -15.65 -8.47
N ARG A 288 4.10 -14.87 -9.52
CA ARG A 288 2.74 -14.83 -10.06
C ARG A 288 2.34 -16.22 -10.54
N SER A 289 1.21 -16.73 -10.05
CA SER A 289 0.77 -18.10 -10.33
C SER A 289 -0.65 -18.13 -10.86
N GLY A 290 -0.89 -19.04 -11.82
CA GLY A 290 -2.23 -19.38 -12.30
C GLY A 290 -3.02 -20.26 -11.33
N THR A 291 -2.39 -20.77 -10.27
CA THR A 291 -3.06 -21.58 -9.23
C THR A 291 -3.73 -20.75 -8.15
N LEU A 292 -3.48 -19.43 -8.12
CA LEU A 292 -4.11 -18.50 -7.20
C LEU A 292 -4.81 -17.40 -8.01
N LEU A 293 -6.12 -17.29 -7.89
CA LEU A 293 -6.93 -16.30 -8.60
C LEU A 293 -7.62 -15.35 -7.64
N LYS A 294 -7.95 -14.16 -8.12
CA LYS A 294 -8.76 -13.16 -7.42
C LYS A 294 -10.00 -12.85 -8.24
N VAL A 295 -11.14 -12.85 -7.56
CA VAL A 295 -12.45 -12.50 -8.10
C VAL A 295 -12.86 -11.18 -7.48
N LYS A 296 -13.25 -10.22 -8.32
CA LYS A 296 -13.65 -8.88 -7.90
C LYS A 296 -14.65 -8.29 -8.89
N THR A 297 -15.65 -7.60 -8.37
CA THR A 297 -16.48 -6.72 -9.18
C THR A 297 -15.72 -5.45 -9.53
N PHE A 298 -15.94 -4.97 -10.75
CA PHE A 298 -15.48 -3.66 -11.19
C PHE A 298 -16.70 -2.86 -11.66
N HIS A 299 -16.67 -1.56 -11.41
CA HIS A 299 -17.66 -0.61 -11.88
C HIS A 299 -17.01 0.33 -12.87
N ASP A 300 -17.71 0.59 -13.96
CA ASP A 300 -17.38 1.65 -14.90
C ASP A 300 -18.31 2.84 -14.64
N ALA A 301 -17.74 4.04 -14.71
CA ALA A 301 -18.45 5.29 -14.57
C ALA A 301 -17.78 6.36 -15.43
N GLU A 302 -18.42 7.51 -15.57
CA GLU A 302 -17.87 8.62 -16.34
C GLU A 302 -17.47 9.81 -15.45
N ALA A 303 -16.42 10.52 -15.88
CA ALA A 303 -15.98 11.74 -15.23
C ALA A 303 -15.46 12.76 -16.25
N ILE A 304 -15.61 14.05 -15.94
CA ILE A 304 -15.11 15.13 -16.78
C ILE A 304 -13.64 15.40 -16.43
N VAL A 305 -12.77 15.49 -17.43
CA VAL A 305 -11.38 15.89 -17.24
C VAL A 305 -11.31 17.38 -16.92
N THR A 306 -10.76 17.73 -15.76
CA THR A 306 -10.62 19.11 -15.29
C THR A 306 -9.18 19.62 -15.29
N GLY A 307 -8.22 18.76 -15.60
CA GLY A 307 -6.81 19.13 -15.72
C GLY A 307 -5.88 17.94 -15.66
N TYR A 308 -4.58 18.21 -15.46
CA TYR A 308 -3.54 17.20 -15.49
C TYR A 308 -2.64 17.26 -14.26
N VAL A 309 -2.04 16.13 -13.92
CA VAL A 309 -0.95 16.01 -12.95
C VAL A 309 0.32 15.63 -13.71
N PRO A 310 1.42 16.40 -13.57
CA PRO A 310 2.68 16.06 -14.21
C PRO A 310 3.20 14.67 -13.82
N GLY A 311 3.70 13.93 -14.80
CA GLY A 311 4.30 12.62 -14.58
C GLY A 311 5.64 12.68 -13.86
N LYS A 312 6.03 11.56 -13.26
CA LYS A 312 7.29 11.38 -12.53
C LYS A 312 7.95 10.08 -12.96
N GLY A 313 9.26 9.97 -12.73
CA GLY A 313 10.02 8.77 -13.10
C GLY A 313 9.93 8.53 -14.61
N LYS A 314 9.47 7.34 -15.02
CA LYS A 314 9.30 6.98 -16.43
C LYS A 314 8.35 7.87 -17.23
N HIS A 315 7.49 8.65 -16.56
CA HIS A 315 6.53 9.56 -17.21
C HIS A 315 6.93 11.03 -17.08
N THR A 316 8.18 11.34 -16.74
CA THR A 316 8.66 12.73 -16.68
C THR A 316 8.51 13.39 -18.06
N GLY A 317 7.98 14.62 -18.11
CA GLY A 317 7.68 15.32 -19.36
C GLY A 317 6.34 14.97 -20.01
N ALA A 318 5.58 14.04 -19.43
CA ALA A 318 4.25 13.63 -19.91
C ALA A 318 3.18 13.74 -18.81
N THR A 319 1.93 13.46 -19.17
CA THR A 319 0.81 13.43 -18.21
C THR A 319 0.93 12.20 -17.30
N GLY A 320 1.05 12.46 -15.98
CA GLY A 320 1.08 11.42 -14.95
C GLY A 320 -0.30 10.93 -14.57
N ALA A 321 -1.26 11.83 -14.44
CA ALA A 321 -2.66 11.51 -14.17
C ALA A 321 -3.60 12.58 -14.73
N LEU A 322 -4.83 12.19 -15.04
CA LEU A 322 -5.94 13.11 -15.30
C LEU A 322 -6.54 13.53 -13.97
N LYS A 323 -6.78 14.84 -13.79
CA LYS A 323 -7.68 15.35 -12.75
C LYS A 323 -9.09 15.25 -13.30
N CYS A 324 -9.97 14.60 -12.56
CA CYS A 324 -11.32 14.29 -13.01
C CYS A 324 -12.35 14.78 -11.99
N LYS A 325 -13.55 15.11 -12.48
CA LYS A 325 -14.71 15.49 -11.67
C LYS A 325 -15.88 14.55 -11.98
N MET A 326 -16.40 13.92 -10.93
CA MET A 326 -17.58 13.04 -10.94
C MET A 326 -18.87 13.84 -11.19
N ALA A 327 -19.96 13.16 -11.51
CA ALA A 327 -21.28 13.79 -11.66
C ALA A 327 -21.75 14.44 -10.35
N CYS A 328 -21.52 13.78 -9.21
CA CYS A 328 -21.77 14.33 -7.87
C CYS A 328 -20.85 15.50 -7.46
N GLY A 329 -19.92 15.91 -8.33
CA GLY A 329 -19.06 17.07 -8.15
C GLY A 329 -17.75 16.80 -7.42
N LYS A 330 -17.53 15.59 -6.89
CA LYS A 330 -16.27 15.22 -6.24
C LYS A 330 -15.13 15.09 -7.26
N THR A 331 -13.92 15.42 -6.83
CA THR A 331 -12.73 15.39 -7.68
C THR A 331 -11.77 14.29 -7.25
N PHE A 332 -11.14 13.64 -8.23
CA PHE A 332 -10.16 12.58 -8.01
C PHE A 332 -9.15 12.53 -9.17
N ASN A 333 -8.11 11.72 -9.03
CA ASN A 333 -7.10 11.55 -10.07
C ASN A 333 -7.16 10.15 -10.69
N VAL A 334 -7.08 10.06 -12.01
CA VAL A 334 -6.94 8.81 -12.76
C VAL A 334 -5.51 8.70 -13.29
N GLY A 335 -4.69 7.86 -12.65
CA GLY A 335 -3.26 7.77 -12.91
C GLY A 335 -2.79 6.53 -13.68
N THR A 336 -3.67 5.55 -13.88
CA THR A 336 -3.39 4.27 -14.56
C THR A 336 -4.35 4.07 -15.74
N GLY A 337 -4.08 3.09 -16.61
CA GLY A 337 -4.92 2.78 -17.77
C GLY A 337 -4.58 3.55 -19.05
N MET A 338 -3.97 4.73 -18.95
CA MET A 338 -3.46 5.46 -20.13
C MET A 338 -2.19 4.81 -20.70
N SER A 339 -2.17 4.61 -22.01
CA SER A 339 -0.98 4.29 -22.80
C SER A 339 0.02 5.45 -22.83
N ASP A 340 1.29 5.19 -23.18
CA ASP A 340 2.29 6.25 -23.28
C ASP A 340 1.92 7.31 -24.35
N LYS A 341 1.27 6.89 -25.46
CA LYS A 341 0.73 7.82 -26.46
C LYS A 341 -0.35 8.75 -25.87
N GLN A 342 -1.28 8.20 -25.09
CA GLN A 342 -2.28 8.99 -24.37
C GLN A 342 -1.65 9.89 -23.29
N ARG A 343 -0.53 9.51 -22.68
CA ARG A 343 0.15 10.40 -21.72
C ARG A 343 0.81 11.59 -22.38
N ALA A 344 1.36 11.40 -23.59
CA ALA A 344 1.90 12.47 -24.40
C ALA A 344 0.81 13.39 -24.96
N LYS A 345 -0.33 12.81 -25.36
CA LYS A 345 -1.51 13.53 -25.85
C LYS A 345 -2.76 13.11 -25.05
N PRO A 346 -2.96 13.67 -23.85
CA PRO A 346 -4.05 13.27 -22.96
C PRO A 346 -5.42 13.69 -23.50
N PRO A 347 -6.50 13.02 -23.06
CA PRO A 347 -7.85 13.52 -23.23
C PRO A 347 -7.95 14.98 -22.79
N LYS A 348 -8.58 15.82 -23.61
CA LYS A 348 -8.60 17.28 -23.40
C LYS A 348 -9.37 17.63 -22.12
N VAL A 349 -9.03 18.75 -21.48
CA VAL A 349 -9.91 19.33 -20.45
C VAL A 349 -11.29 19.57 -21.04
N GLY A 350 -12.34 19.16 -20.31
CA GLY A 350 -13.73 19.15 -20.75
C GLY A 350 -14.19 17.84 -21.39
N SER A 351 -13.26 16.96 -21.81
CA SER A 351 -13.64 15.62 -22.29
C SER A 351 -14.23 14.78 -21.16
N ILE A 352 -15.13 13.87 -21.53
CA ILE A 352 -15.68 12.86 -20.64
C ILE A 352 -14.90 11.57 -20.88
N ILE A 353 -14.46 10.95 -19.79
CA ILE A 353 -13.75 9.68 -19.83
C ILE A 353 -14.59 8.62 -19.11
N THR A 354 -14.50 7.38 -19.59
CA THR A 354 -14.90 6.22 -18.82
C THR A 354 -13.71 5.78 -17.96
N TYR A 355 -13.95 5.59 -16.67
CA TYR A 355 -12.99 5.05 -15.73
C TYR A 355 -13.57 3.83 -15.03
N ARG A 356 -12.70 2.86 -14.76
CA ARG A 356 -13.01 1.62 -14.06
C ARG A 356 -12.46 1.68 -12.64
N PHE A 357 -13.23 1.24 -11.67
CA PHE A 357 -12.84 1.16 -10.27
C PHE A 357 -13.53 -0.01 -9.57
N GLN A 358 -13.17 -0.31 -8.33
CA GLN A 358 -13.74 -1.44 -7.58
C GLN A 358 -14.68 -0.97 -6.47
N GLU A 359 -14.30 0.09 -5.77
CA GLU A 359 -15.04 0.59 -4.63
C GLU A 359 -14.80 2.10 -4.45
N LEU A 360 -15.65 2.75 -3.66
CA LEU A 360 -15.45 4.13 -3.23
C LEU A 360 -14.69 4.18 -1.90
N THR A 361 -13.87 5.21 -1.69
CA THR A 361 -13.31 5.52 -0.38
C THR A 361 -14.41 5.99 0.58
N LYS A 362 -14.08 6.17 1.87
CA LYS A 362 -14.98 6.79 2.86
C LYS A 362 -15.44 8.21 2.46
N ASP A 363 -14.59 8.92 1.72
CA ASP A 363 -14.91 10.25 1.19
C ASP A 363 -15.76 10.17 -0.09
N GLY A 364 -16.14 8.96 -0.51
CA GLY A 364 -16.98 8.66 -1.66
C GLY A 364 -16.34 9.01 -3.00
N VAL A 365 -15.01 8.85 -3.13
CA VAL A 365 -14.30 8.94 -4.41
C VAL A 365 -13.78 7.57 -4.85
N PRO A 366 -13.65 7.29 -6.15
CA PRO A 366 -13.15 6.01 -6.66
C PRO A 366 -11.79 5.63 -6.07
N ARG A 367 -11.67 4.39 -5.59
CA ARG A 367 -10.40 3.81 -5.16
C ARG A 367 -9.76 3.04 -6.30
N PHE A 368 -8.47 3.31 -6.53
CA PHE A 368 -7.67 2.75 -7.63
C PHE A 368 -8.31 2.87 -9.01
N PRO A 369 -8.83 4.05 -9.40
CA PRO A 369 -9.45 4.21 -10.70
C PRO A 369 -8.43 4.08 -11.83
N SER A 370 -8.81 3.37 -12.89
CA SER A 370 -8.04 3.22 -14.13
C SER A 370 -8.83 3.78 -15.31
N PHE A 371 -8.15 4.53 -16.17
CA PHE A 371 -8.70 5.01 -17.43
C PHE A 371 -9.07 3.83 -18.34
N VAL A 372 -10.27 3.86 -18.91
CA VAL A 372 -10.75 2.87 -19.90
C VAL A 372 -10.71 3.48 -21.31
N GLY A 373 -11.29 4.66 -21.47
CA GLY A 373 -11.41 5.33 -22.76
C GLY A 373 -12.01 6.71 -22.66
N GLU A 374 -11.97 7.48 -23.75
CA GLU A 374 -12.81 8.68 -23.89
C GLU A 374 -14.24 8.24 -24.22
N ALA A 375 -15.21 8.78 -23.49
CA ALA A 375 -16.63 8.46 -23.65
C ALA A 375 -17.24 9.42 -24.69
N ILE A 376 -16.83 9.24 -25.95
CA ILE A 376 -17.20 10.13 -27.06
C ILE A 376 -18.70 10.18 -27.34
N ASP A 377 -19.44 9.18 -26.86
CA ASP A 377 -20.89 9.04 -26.98
C ASP A 377 -21.66 9.74 -25.85
N LYS A 378 -20.97 10.30 -24.85
CA LYS A 378 -21.60 10.92 -23.66
C LYS A 378 -21.58 12.44 -23.74
N THR A 379 -22.67 13.05 -23.28
CA THR A 379 -22.82 14.51 -23.13
C THR A 379 -22.60 14.99 -21.70
N GLY A 380 -22.55 14.06 -20.74
CA GLY A 380 -22.27 14.34 -19.32
C GLY A 380 -21.64 13.14 -18.61
N ALA A 381 -21.06 13.40 -17.44
CA ALA A 381 -20.56 12.35 -16.56
C ALA A 381 -21.71 11.69 -15.79
N ASN A 382 -21.65 10.37 -15.59
CA ASN A 382 -22.55 9.63 -14.71
C ASN A 382 -21.74 8.88 -13.65
N ASP A 383 -22.24 8.86 -12.43
CA ASP A 383 -21.64 8.10 -11.34
C ASP A 383 -22.18 6.66 -11.35
N ALA A 384 -21.32 5.67 -11.10
CA ALA A 384 -21.78 4.29 -11.00
C ALA A 384 -22.67 4.10 -9.76
N PRO A 385 -23.68 3.23 -9.82
CA PRO A 385 -24.55 2.87 -8.70
C PRO A 385 -23.81 1.94 -7.74
N VAL A 386 -22.81 2.46 -7.04
CA VAL A 386 -22.06 1.73 -6.01
C VAL A 386 -22.74 1.98 -4.67
N ALA A 387 -23.09 0.91 -3.95
CA ALA A 387 -23.59 1.04 -2.59
C ALA A 387 -22.57 1.85 -1.78
N ALA A 388 -22.97 3.05 -1.35
CA ALA A 388 -22.15 3.83 -0.43
C ALA A 388 -21.88 2.95 0.79
N ILE A 389 -20.62 2.81 1.20
CA ILE A 389 -20.26 2.12 2.44
C ILE A 389 -21.10 2.78 3.54
N ALA A 390 -22.15 2.08 3.98
CA ALA A 390 -23.12 2.64 4.91
C ALA A 390 -22.34 3.11 6.12
N LYS A 391 -22.47 4.41 6.46
CA LYS A 391 -21.97 4.93 7.73
C LYS A 391 -22.63 4.10 8.82
N ARG A 392 -21.93 3.10 9.37
CA ARG A 392 -22.39 2.37 10.54
C ARG A 392 -22.64 3.42 11.62
N LYS A 393 -23.92 3.63 11.95
CA LYS A 393 -24.31 4.31 13.18
C LYS A 393 -23.58 3.58 14.29
N THR A 394 -22.69 4.28 14.97
CA THR A 394 -22.14 3.84 16.24
C THR A 394 -23.31 3.74 17.21
N ASN A 395 -23.91 2.57 17.33
CA ASN A 395 -24.70 2.27 18.52
C ASN A 395 -23.67 2.13 19.65
N SER A 396 -23.47 3.24 20.38
CA SER A 396 -22.97 3.19 21.74
C SER A 396 -23.99 2.39 22.54
N LEU A 397 -23.68 1.13 22.82
CA LEU A 397 -24.32 0.43 23.92
C LEU A 397 -23.58 0.83 25.19
N ALA A 398 -24.35 1.46 26.08
CA ALA A 398 -24.03 1.65 27.48
C ALA A 398 -23.86 0.30 28.20
#